data_AF-J7Q486-F1
#
_entry.id   AF-J7Q486-F1
#
_cell.length_a   1.000
_cell.length_b   1.000
_cell.length_c   1.000
_cell.angle_alpha   90.00
_cell.angle_beta   90.00
_cell.angle_gamma   90.00
#
_symmetry.space_group_name_H-M   'P 1'
#
loop_
_entity.id
_entity.type
_entity.pdbx_description
1 polymer ?
#
loop_
_entity_poly.entity_id
_entity_poly.type
_entity_poly.pdbx_seq_one_letter_code
_entity_poly.pdbx_strand_id
1 'polypeptide(L)'
;MTPASGIVFPFLRETPHLLGELKAFEADLHEKRLNNLALSNELRAPITGSPDWIALRNKELIPLIYYANHMNVSDSARFIIAPHGHPGADIRLYYSGETENLQMTTAYADWRFLDANVPTKHGGHLHRRETEILNREGIVGWGPLTESNGKLSQERRMVSTVERDPAHFNGLVQALVNKFKKKCEPECTLLVLAVGYFEGGTREWFERLACSAVSTARKQVSQPNWIKRICILDQGFCIDSG
;
A
#
# COMPACT_ATOMS: atom_id res chain seq x y z
N MET A 1 -10.32 11.90 22.61
CA MET A 1 -9.04 12.62 22.49
C MET A 1 -8.99 13.21 21.09
N THR A 2 -8.86 14.54 20.97
CA THR A 2 -8.60 15.18 19.69
C THR A 2 -7.20 14.75 19.24
N PRO A 3 -7.01 14.22 18.01
CA PRO A 3 -5.68 13.82 17.56
C PRO A 3 -4.73 15.03 17.61
N ALA A 4 -3.47 14.80 17.96
CA ALA A 4 -2.45 15.85 18.10
C ALA A 4 -2.28 16.70 16.82
N SER A 5 -2.69 16.19 15.67
CA SER A 5 -2.68 16.86 14.39
C SER A 5 -3.90 17.73 14.07
N GLY A 6 -4.97 17.70 14.89
CA GLY A 6 -6.21 18.44 14.64
C GLY A 6 -7.01 17.95 13.42
N ILE A 7 -6.63 16.80 12.83
CA ILE A 7 -7.33 16.21 11.68
C ILE A 7 -8.59 15.49 12.17
N VAL A 8 -9.74 15.89 11.63
CA VAL A 8 -11.01 15.18 11.80
C VAL A 8 -11.19 14.23 10.63
N PHE A 9 -11.11 12.93 10.90
CA PHE A 9 -11.27 11.89 9.89
C PHE A 9 -12.76 11.50 9.76
N PRO A 10 -13.41 11.71 8.61
CA PRO A 10 -14.86 11.59 8.50
C PRO A 10 -15.36 10.18 8.11
N PHE A 11 -14.48 9.27 7.67
CA PHE A 11 -14.89 8.00 7.07
C PHE A 11 -15.14 6.92 8.11
N LEU A 12 -16.38 6.79 8.56
CA LEU A 12 -16.82 5.76 9.49
C LEU A 12 -17.15 4.44 8.77
N ARG A 13 -16.83 3.30 9.40
CA ARG A 13 -17.26 1.98 8.92
C ARG A 13 -18.79 1.89 8.90
N GLU A 14 -19.31 1.04 8.02
CA GLU A 14 -20.74 0.74 7.85
C GLU A 14 -21.62 1.94 7.45
N THR A 15 -21.03 3.11 7.28
CA THR A 15 -21.70 4.33 6.81
C THR A 15 -21.38 4.52 5.32
N PRO A 16 -22.38 4.87 4.49
CA PRO A 16 -22.12 5.24 3.10
C PRO A 16 -21.41 6.59 2.99
N HIS A 17 -20.37 6.64 2.15
CA HIS A 17 -19.60 7.86 1.83
C HIS A 17 -19.53 8.06 0.32
N LEU A 18 -19.23 9.28 -0.13
CA LEU A 18 -18.98 9.58 -1.54
C LEU A 18 -17.49 9.53 -1.87
N LEU A 19 -17.17 9.02 -3.06
CA LEU A 19 -15.79 9.00 -3.54
C LEU A 19 -15.21 10.42 -3.66
N GLY A 20 -16.03 11.41 -4.06
CA GLY A 20 -15.64 12.81 -4.12
C GLY A 20 -15.24 13.38 -2.76
N GLU A 21 -15.92 12.99 -1.68
CA GLU A 21 -15.58 13.40 -0.31
C GLU A 21 -14.21 12.83 0.10
N LEU A 22 -13.94 11.57 -0.27
CA LEU A 22 -12.66 10.93 -0.03
C LEU A 22 -11.51 11.63 -0.77
N LYS A 23 -11.70 11.93 -2.06
CA LYS A 23 -10.70 12.66 -2.86
C LYS A 23 -10.45 14.07 -2.32
N ALA A 24 -11.51 14.79 -1.95
CA ALA A 24 -11.41 16.12 -1.37
C ALA A 24 -10.66 16.11 -0.02
N PHE A 25 -10.97 15.15 0.85
CA PHE A 25 -10.26 14.96 2.11
C PHE A 25 -8.77 14.69 1.90
N GLU A 26 -8.41 13.83 0.96
CA GLU A 26 -7.00 13.53 0.69
C GLU A 26 -6.23 14.71 0.08
N ALA A 27 -6.88 15.53 -0.74
CA ALA A 27 -6.30 16.77 -1.26
C ALA A 27 -6.02 17.77 -0.13
N ASP A 28 -7.01 18.03 0.73
CA ASP A 28 -6.85 18.90 1.92
C ASP A 28 -5.79 18.36 2.90
N LEU A 29 -5.80 17.05 3.16
CA LEU A 29 -4.80 16.40 4.00
C LEU A 29 -3.39 16.54 3.42
N HIS A 30 -3.24 16.45 2.10
CA HIS A 30 -1.96 16.65 1.42
C HIS A 30 -1.44 18.09 1.61
N GLU A 31 -2.28 19.09 1.38
CA GLU A 31 -1.92 20.50 1.60
C GLU A 31 -1.52 20.78 3.05
N LYS A 32 -2.28 20.26 4.01
CA LYS A 32 -1.93 20.35 5.44
C LYS A 32 -0.62 19.66 5.75
N ARG A 33 -0.34 18.50 5.13
CA ARG A 33 0.90 17.75 5.32
C ARG A 33 2.12 18.54 4.85
N LEU A 34 2.02 19.24 3.72
CA LEU A 34 3.13 20.06 3.19
C LEU A 34 3.52 21.20 4.14
N ASN A 35 2.54 21.72 4.89
CA ASN A 35 2.71 22.86 5.78
C ASN A 35 2.89 22.48 7.27
N ASN A 36 2.83 21.18 7.61
CA ASN A 36 2.93 20.70 9.00
C ASN A 36 3.82 19.46 9.11
N LEU A 37 5.06 19.66 9.56
CA LEU A 37 6.05 18.58 9.73
C LEU A 37 5.60 17.51 10.74
N ALA A 38 4.89 17.89 11.80
CA ALA A 38 4.41 16.93 12.80
C ALA A 38 3.35 16.00 12.21
N LEU A 39 2.36 16.55 11.50
CA LEU A 39 1.37 15.77 10.76
C LEU A 39 2.01 14.91 9.68
N SER A 40 3.01 15.45 8.97
CA SER A 40 3.78 14.69 7.99
C SER A 40 4.47 13.48 8.64
N ASN A 41 5.07 13.64 9.82
CA ASN A 41 5.70 12.54 10.54
C ASN A 41 4.68 11.54 11.09
N GLU A 42 3.49 11.97 11.49
CA GLU A 42 2.41 11.09 11.94
C GLU A 42 1.89 10.21 10.79
N LEU A 43 1.61 10.81 9.63
CA LEU A 43 1.09 10.10 8.46
C LEU A 43 2.11 9.14 7.83
N ARG A 44 3.38 9.54 7.79
CA ARG A 44 4.50 8.64 7.49
C ARG A 44 5.29 8.29 8.73
N ALA A 45 4.62 7.79 9.75
CA ALA A 45 5.10 6.74 10.65
C ALA A 45 3.97 6.46 11.62
N PRO A 46 3.02 5.58 11.30
CA PRO A 46 2.05 5.19 12.30
C PRO A 46 2.80 4.45 13.42
N ILE A 47 3.18 5.19 14.46
CA ILE A 47 3.76 4.70 15.70
C ILE A 47 2.73 3.79 16.38
N THR A 48 3.15 2.80 17.16
CA THR A 48 2.27 2.07 18.06
C THR A 48 1.39 3.05 18.85
N GLY A 49 0.06 2.92 18.75
CA GLY A 49 -0.89 3.87 19.34
C GLY A 49 -1.35 4.99 18.39
N SER A 50 -0.95 4.96 17.12
CA SER A 50 -1.51 5.85 16.10
C SER A 50 -3.02 5.67 15.98
N PRO A 51 -3.76 6.73 15.64
CA PRO A 51 -5.19 6.63 15.43
C PRO A 51 -5.52 5.55 14.39
N ASP A 52 -6.52 4.70 14.68
CA ASP A 52 -6.97 3.62 13.80
C ASP A 52 -7.30 4.09 12.38
N TRP A 53 -7.69 5.36 12.24
CA TRP A 53 -8.00 5.95 10.95
C TRP A 53 -6.79 6.04 10.00
N ILE A 54 -5.56 6.14 10.50
CA ILE A 54 -4.36 6.18 9.64
C ILE A 54 -4.17 4.82 8.97
N ALA A 55 -4.39 3.73 9.70
CA ALA A 55 -4.33 2.38 9.15
C ALA A 55 -5.43 2.17 8.12
N LEU A 56 -6.66 2.58 8.43
CA LEU A 56 -7.80 2.53 7.49
C LEU A 56 -7.51 3.34 6.22
N ARG A 57 -7.02 4.56 6.35
CA ARG A 57 -6.60 5.41 5.23
C ARG A 57 -5.58 4.69 4.35
N ASN A 58 -4.46 4.26 4.93
CA ASN A 58 -3.33 3.74 4.17
C ASN A 58 -3.61 2.36 3.54
N LYS A 59 -4.36 1.51 4.24
CA LYS A 59 -4.57 0.11 3.83
C LYS A 59 -5.85 -0.09 3.02
N GLU A 60 -6.85 0.76 3.19
CA GLU A 60 -8.16 0.58 2.56
C GLU A 60 -8.53 1.75 1.64
N LEU A 61 -8.46 3.01 2.11
CA LEU A 61 -8.96 4.15 1.33
C LEU A 61 -8.03 4.63 0.21
N ILE A 62 -6.71 4.64 0.42
CA ILE A 62 -5.75 5.00 -0.64
C ILE A 62 -5.83 4.03 -1.83
N PRO A 63 -5.85 2.70 -1.63
CA PRO A 63 -6.07 1.76 -2.73
C PRO A 63 -7.38 2.01 -3.48
N LEU A 64 -8.46 2.36 -2.77
CA LEU A 64 -9.75 2.71 -3.40
C LEU A 64 -9.60 3.90 -4.35
N ILE A 65 -8.92 4.97 -3.94
CA ILE A 65 -8.70 6.15 -4.80
C ILE A 65 -7.95 5.78 -6.07
N TYR A 66 -6.85 5.01 -5.94
CA TYR A 66 -6.06 4.60 -7.10
C TYR A 66 -6.87 3.73 -8.06
N TYR A 67 -7.61 2.75 -7.53
CA TYR A 67 -8.51 1.93 -8.33
C TYR A 67 -9.59 2.77 -9.03
N ALA A 68 -10.25 3.65 -8.28
CA ALA A 68 -11.32 4.49 -8.81
C ALA A 68 -10.84 5.45 -9.91
N ASN A 69 -9.65 6.02 -9.75
CA ASN A 69 -9.02 6.85 -10.78
C ASN A 69 -8.69 6.04 -12.04
N HIS A 70 -8.12 4.84 -11.87
CA HIS A 70 -7.83 3.95 -13.00
C HIS A 70 -9.09 3.54 -13.77
N MET A 71 -10.17 3.25 -13.05
CA MET A 71 -11.45 2.84 -13.62
C MET A 71 -12.34 4.01 -14.04
N ASN A 72 -11.87 5.27 -13.92
CA ASN A 72 -12.64 6.48 -14.18
C ASN A 72 -14.01 6.51 -13.46
N VAL A 73 -14.03 6.03 -12.22
CA VAL A 73 -15.24 6.03 -11.39
C VAL A 73 -15.59 7.46 -10.99
N SER A 74 -16.86 7.84 -11.21
CA SER A 74 -17.40 9.16 -10.86
C SER A 74 -17.23 9.48 -9.38
N ASP A 75 -16.99 10.74 -9.06
CA ASP A 75 -16.95 11.25 -7.69
C ASP A 75 -18.29 11.11 -6.95
N SER A 76 -19.39 10.96 -7.70
CA SER A 76 -20.72 10.65 -7.15
C SER A 76 -20.91 9.17 -6.75
N ALA A 77 -19.92 8.31 -7.03
CA ALA A 77 -19.96 6.92 -6.60
C ALA A 77 -19.96 6.82 -5.08
N ARG A 78 -20.68 5.84 -4.55
CA ARG A 78 -20.79 5.60 -3.11
C ARG A 78 -19.92 4.43 -2.70
N PHE A 79 -19.34 4.47 -1.52
CA PHE A 79 -18.67 3.32 -0.95
C PHE A 79 -19.06 3.09 0.51
N ILE A 80 -18.98 1.85 0.95
CA ILE A 80 -19.17 1.46 2.35
C ILE A 80 -17.95 0.65 2.78
N ILE A 81 -17.34 1.06 3.89
CA ILE A 81 -16.22 0.35 4.51
C ILE A 81 -16.80 -0.73 5.43
N ALA A 82 -16.37 -1.97 5.28
CA ALA A 82 -16.85 -3.08 6.11
C ALA A 82 -16.39 -2.96 7.57
N PRO A 83 -17.02 -3.66 8.53
CA PRO A 83 -16.53 -3.78 9.90
C PRO A 83 -15.10 -4.31 9.97
N HIS A 84 -14.38 -3.98 11.04
CA HIS A 84 -13.04 -4.52 11.24
C HIS A 84 -13.07 -6.05 11.39
N GLY A 85 -12.23 -6.76 10.65
CA GLY A 85 -12.18 -8.23 10.69
C GLY A 85 -13.34 -8.93 9.98
N HIS A 86 -14.18 -8.19 9.24
CA HIS A 86 -15.22 -8.79 8.40
C HIS A 86 -14.58 -9.79 7.41
N PRO A 87 -15.10 -11.02 7.30
CA PRO A 87 -14.49 -12.05 6.46
C PRO A 87 -14.74 -11.84 4.95
N GLY A 88 -15.68 -10.97 4.58
CA GLY A 88 -16.01 -10.62 3.20
C GLY A 88 -15.12 -9.51 2.63
N ALA A 89 -15.70 -8.65 1.79
CA ALA A 89 -15.03 -7.49 1.22
C ALA A 89 -14.64 -6.46 2.29
N ASP A 90 -13.49 -5.81 2.11
CA ASP A 90 -13.01 -4.68 2.92
C ASP A 90 -13.82 -3.41 2.58
N ILE A 91 -14.16 -3.19 1.30
CA ILE A 91 -14.99 -2.09 0.82
C ILE A 91 -16.00 -2.59 -0.22
N ARG A 92 -17.24 -2.08 -0.18
CA ARG A 92 -18.20 -2.21 -1.28
C ARG A 92 -18.32 -0.86 -2.00
N LEU A 93 -18.10 -0.86 -3.31
CA LEU A 93 -18.17 0.32 -4.17
C LEU A 93 -19.40 0.23 -5.08
N TYR A 94 -20.18 1.30 -5.13
CA TYR A 94 -21.42 1.42 -5.90
C TYR A 94 -21.24 2.53 -6.94
N TYR A 95 -21.24 2.17 -8.22
CA TYR A 95 -21.03 3.12 -9.33
C TYR A 95 -21.77 2.65 -10.57
N SER A 96 -22.36 3.57 -11.33
CA SER A 96 -23.02 3.29 -12.62
C SER A 96 -24.05 2.14 -12.60
N GLY A 97 -24.71 1.90 -11.46
CA GLY A 97 -25.66 0.79 -11.28
C GLY A 97 -25.01 -0.57 -10.93
N GLU A 98 -23.68 -0.63 -10.89
CA GLU A 98 -22.90 -1.79 -10.52
C GLU A 98 -22.50 -1.75 -9.04
N THR A 99 -22.22 -2.93 -8.49
CA THR A 99 -21.62 -3.10 -7.16
C THR A 99 -20.35 -3.91 -7.32
N GLU A 100 -19.25 -3.39 -6.80
CA GLU A 100 -17.95 -4.06 -6.80
C GLU A 100 -17.53 -4.32 -5.35
N ASN A 101 -17.26 -5.60 -5.05
CA ASN A 101 -16.71 -6.03 -3.78
C ASN A 101 -15.19 -5.95 -3.86
N LEU A 102 -14.60 -5.03 -3.08
CA LEU A 102 -13.17 -4.77 -3.08
C LEU A 102 -12.54 -5.40 -1.85
N GLN A 103 -11.50 -6.18 -2.11
CA GLN A 103 -10.69 -6.79 -1.08
C GLN A 103 -9.26 -6.29 -1.18
N MET A 104 -8.65 -5.92 -0.07
CA MET A 104 -7.41 -5.15 -0.07
C MET A 104 -6.26 -5.90 0.61
N THR A 105 -5.06 -5.64 0.14
CA THR A 105 -3.82 -6.04 0.80
C THR A 105 -2.70 -5.07 0.43
N THR A 106 -1.63 -5.07 1.21
CA THR A 106 -0.44 -4.26 0.95
C THR A 106 0.73 -5.18 0.70
N ALA A 107 1.49 -4.91 -0.35
CA ALA A 107 2.77 -5.53 -0.63
C ALA A 107 3.89 -4.54 -0.30
N TYR A 108 4.90 -5.03 0.41
CA TYR A 108 6.15 -4.33 0.69
C TYR A 108 7.29 -5.16 0.14
N ALA A 109 8.37 -4.51 -0.29
CA ALA A 109 9.60 -5.20 -0.66
C ALA A 109 10.05 -6.15 0.47
N ASP A 110 10.33 -7.41 0.13
CA ASP A 110 10.90 -8.36 1.07
C ASP A 110 12.40 -8.40 0.92
N TRP A 111 13.12 -7.60 1.71
CA TRP A 111 14.59 -7.52 1.69
C TRP A 111 15.29 -8.72 2.34
N ARG A 112 14.55 -9.63 2.98
CA ARG A 112 15.14 -10.78 3.70
C ARG A 112 15.85 -11.78 2.79
N PHE A 113 15.59 -11.72 1.49
CA PHE A 113 16.34 -12.51 0.51
C PHE A 113 17.83 -12.12 0.45
N LEU A 114 18.18 -10.88 0.84
CA LEU A 114 19.58 -10.43 0.92
C LEU A 114 20.18 -10.68 2.30
N ASP A 115 19.37 -10.55 3.35
CA ASP A 115 19.81 -10.79 4.73
C ASP A 115 18.61 -11.23 5.60
N ALA A 116 18.67 -12.46 6.09
CA ALA A 116 17.61 -13.07 6.91
C ALA A 116 17.38 -12.34 8.25
N ASN A 117 18.31 -11.50 8.70
CA ASN A 117 18.20 -10.72 9.93
C ASN A 117 17.38 -9.43 9.76
N VAL A 118 17.01 -9.06 8.54
CA VAL A 118 16.19 -7.86 8.30
C VAL A 118 14.77 -8.07 8.86
N PRO A 119 14.28 -7.20 9.78
CA PRO A 119 12.96 -7.37 10.38
C PRO A 119 11.80 -7.37 9.38
N THR A 120 10.87 -8.31 9.53
CA THR A 120 9.73 -8.56 8.63
C THR A 120 8.67 -7.46 8.55
N LYS A 121 8.57 -6.59 9.56
CA LYS A 121 7.39 -5.72 9.77
C LYS A 121 7.54 -4.29 9.24
N HIS A 122 8.66 -3.94 8.62
CA HIS A 122 9.11 -2.54 8.60
C HIS A 122 9.59 -1.98 7.25
N GLY A 123 9.57 -2.80 6.18
CA GLY A 123 10.38 -2.57 4.97
C GLY A 123 10.09 -1.34 4.09
N GLY A 124 8.90 -0.75 4.09
CA GLY A 124 8.64 0.46 3.29
C GLY A 124 8.73 1.76 4.10
N HIS A 125 8.22 1.72 5.32
CA HIS A 125 8.04 2.90 6.15
C HIS A 125 9.32 3.33 6.86
N LEU A 126 9.98 2.37 7.53
CA LEU A 126 11.23 2.64 8.25
C LEU A 126 12.36 2.89 7.25
N HIS A 127 12.40 2.14 6.16
CA HIS A 127 13.40 2.35 5.10
C HIS A 127 13.37 3.76 4.51
N ARG A 128 12.18 4.36 4.31
CA ARG A 128 12.07 5.76 3.87
C ARG A 128 12.46 6.75 4.96
N ARG A 129 11.99 6.56 6.19
CA ARG A 129 12.30 7.45 7.33
C ARG A 129 13.79 7.41 7.69
N GLU A 130 14.42 6.25 7.56
CA GLU A 130 15.84 6.04 7.76
C GLU A 130 16.65 6.62 6.59
N THR A 131 16.17 6.48 5.34
CA THR A 131 16.72 7.21 4.19
C THR A 131 16.60 8.74 4.37
N GLU A 132 15.53 9.23 5.01
CA GLU A 132 15.36 10.66 5.35
C GLU A 132 16.32 11.13 6.47
N ILE A 133 16.62 10.26 7.45
CA ILE A 133 17.65 10.52 8.48
C ILE A 133 19.04 10.57 7.83
N LEU A 134 19.36 9.62 6.96
CA LEU A 134 20.64 9.59 6.24
C LEU A 134 20.81 10.77 5.28
N ASN A 135 19.76 11.15 4.56
CA ASN A 135 19.77 12.36 3.72
C ASN A 135 20.01 13.63 4.56
N ARG A 136 19.48 13.70 5.78
CA ARG A 136 19.75 14.80 6.73
C ARG A 136 21.20 14.79 7.22
N GLU A 137 21.82 13.62 7.32
CA GLU A 137 23.22 13.42 7.71
C GLU A 137 24.20 13.49 6.53
N GLY A 138 23.72 13.76 5.30
CA GLY A 138 24.55 13.88 4.09
C GLY A 138 24.99 12.54 3.50
N ILE A 139 24.40 11.42 3.94
CA ILE A 139 24.67 10.08 3.44
C ILE A 139 23.64 9.75 2.35
N VAL A 140 24.09 9.60 1.11
CA VAL A 140 23.24 9.40 -0.07
C VAL A 140 23.40 7.97 -0.58
N GLY A 141 22.34 7.16 -0.50
CA GLY A 141 22.35 5.79 -1.02
C GLY A 141 20.98 5.11 -0.95
N TRP A 142 20.82 4.04 -1.70
CA TRP A 142 19.67 3.13 -1.62
C TRP A 142 20.23 1.74 -1.34
N GLY A 143 19.81 1.04 -0.30
CA GLY A 143 20.38 -0.24 0.11
C GLY A 143 20.17 -0.54 1.60
N PRO A 144 20.41 -1.80 2.04
CA PRO A 144 20.22 -2.21 3.43
C PRO A 144 21.12 -1.37 4.35
N LEU A 145 20.54 -0.98 5.48
CA LEU A 145 21.21 -0.18 6.50
C LEU A 145 21.98 -1.10 7.43
N THR A 146 23.18 -0.68 7.79
CA THR A 146 23.99 -1.35 8.82
C THR A 146 24.14 -0.41 10.00
N GLU A 147 23.65 -0.84 11.16
CA GLU A 147 23.92 -0.17 12.44
C GLU A 147 25.21 -0.74 13.04
N SER A 148 26.19 0.11 13.29
CA SER A 148 27.43 -0.25 13.97
C SER A 148 27.79 0.86 14.96
N ASN A 149 27.98 0.48 16.23
CA ASN A 149 28.34 1.41 17.31
C ASN A 149 27.37 2.61 17.48
N GLY A 150 26.06 2.36 17.35
CA GLY A 150 25.03 3.40 17.46
C GLY A 150 25.06 4.43 16.32
N LYS A 151 25.79 4.15 15.25
CA LYS A 151 25.78 4.92 14.01
C LYS A 151 25.13 4.09 12.92
N LEU A 152 24.14 4.68 12.25
CA LEU A 152 23.61 4.16 11.01
C LEU A 152 24.58 4.48 9.89
N SER A 153 24.93 3.47 9.10
CA SER A 153 25.75 3.62 7.91
C SER A 153 25.07 2.94 6.74
N GLN A 154 25.35 3.43 5.55
CA GLN A 154 24.91 2.82 4.30
C GLN A 154 26.16 2.56 3.45
N GLU A 155 26.81 1.44 3.70
CA GLU A 155 28.05 1.08 2.98
C GLU A 155 27.82 0.69 1.51
N ARG A 156 26.55 0.51 1.07
CA ARG A 156 26.22 0.10 -0.30
C ARG A 156 25.68 1.25 -1.16
N ARG A 157 26.26 1.37 -2.36
CA ARG A 157 25.77 2.20 -3.48
C ARG A 157 24.27 2.00 -3.70
N MET A 158 23.63 3.02 -4.27
CA MET A 158 22.27 2.97 -4.79
C MET A 158 22.00 1.63 -5.49
N VAL A 159 21.22 0.76 -4.82
CA VAL A 159 20.79 -0.54 -5.32
C VAL A 159 20.07 -0.30 -6.64
N SER A 160 20.67 -0.82 -7.71
CA SER A 160 20.16 -0.70 -9.07
C SER A 160 18.80 -1.39 -9.17
N THR A 161 17.96 -1.00 -10.13
CA THR A 161 16.64 -1.64 -10.37
C THR A 161 16.73 -3.16 -10.39
N VAL A 162 17.74 -3.72 -11.05
CA VAL A 162 18.01 -5.18 -11.14
C VAL A 162 18.15 -5.83 -9.75
N GLU A 163 18.77 -5.16 -8.79
CA GLU A 163 18.96 -5.69 -7.44
C GLU A 163 17.71 -5.49 -6.55
N ARG A 164 16.78 -4.61 -6.95
CA ARG A 164 15.48 -4.41 -6.28
C ARG A 164 14.44 -5.44 -6.71
N ASP A 165 14.56 -5.93 -7.94
CA ASP A 165 13.59 -6.84 -8.56
C ASP A 165 13.23 -8.03 -7.67
N PRO A 166 14.19 -8.78 -7.08
CA PRO A 166 13.84 -9.94 -6.28
C PRO A 166 13.10 -9.55 -4.99
N ALA A 167 13.45 -8.41 -4.37
CA ALA A 167 12.81 -7.93 -3.15
C ALA A 167 11.33 -7.60 -3.40
N HIS A 168 11.09 -6.78 -4.43
CA HIS A 168 9.77 -6.37 -4.85
C HIS A 168 8.93 -7.57 -5.30
N PHE A 169 9.52 -8.42 -6.15
CA PHE A 169 8.87 -9.63 -6.62
C PHE A 169 8.46 -10.55 -5.46
N ASN A 170 9.39 -10.89 -4.55
CA ASN A 170 9.10 -11.77 -3.42
C ASN A 170 8.05 -11.19 -2.48
N GLY A 171 8.14 -9.91 -2.17
CA GLY A 171 7.17 -9.21 -1.33
C GLY A 171 5.75 -9.24 -1.92
N LEU A 172 5.64 -9.06 -3.23
CA LEU A 172 4.37 -9.10 -3.95
C LEU A 172 3.80 -10.52 -4.02
N VAL A 173 4.64 -11.51 -4.35
CA VAL A 173 4.25 -12.93 -4.32
C VAL A 173 3.75 -13.32 -2.92
N GLN A 174 4.46 -12.93 -1.86
CA GLN A 174 4.07 -13.25 -0.50
C GLN A 174 2.74 -12.61 -0.12
N ALA A 175 2.51 -11.34 -0.47
CA ALA A 175 1.24 -10.66 -0.22
C ALA A 175 0.06 -11.35 -0.93
N LEU A 176 0.25 -11.75 -2.19
CA LEU A 176 -0.74 -12.48 -2.98
C LEU A 176 -1.02 -13.86 -2.38
N VAL A 177 0.02 -14.66 -2.11
CA VAL A 177 -0.11 -16.00 -1.52
C VAL A 177 -0.81 -15.95 -0.16
N ASN A 178 -0.46 -14.99 0.69
CA ASN A 178 -1.11 -14.79 1.98
C ASN A 178 -2.60 -14.46 1.84
N LYS A 179 -2.98 -13.73 0.79
CA LYS A 179 -4.38 -13.43 0.53
C LYS A 179 -5.11 -14.61 -0.11
N PHE A 180 -4.50 -15.35 -1.04
CA PHE A 180 -5.08 -16.54 -1.66
C PHE A 180 -5.41 -17.64 -0.64
N LYS A 181 -4.62 -17.76 0.42
CA LYS A 181 -4.88 -18.71 1.51
C LYS A 181 -6.08 -18.34 2.39
N LYS A 182 -6.60 -17.12 2.30
CA LYS A 182 -7.75 -16.67 3.09
C LYS A 182 -9.06 -16.99 2.36
N LYS A 183 -10.08 -17.37 3.13
CA LYS A 183 -11.46 -17.44 2.64
C LYS A 183 -12.05 -16.03 2.67
N CYS A 184 -12.73 -15.66 1.60
CA CYS A 184 -13.42 -14.40 1.44
C CYS A 184 -14.77 -14.65 0.73
N GLU A 185 -15.64 -13.65 0.72
CA GLU A 185 -16.85 -13.67 -0.11
C GLU A 185 -16.50 -13.84 -1.60
N PRO A 186 -17.29 -14.62 -2.36
CA PRO A 186 -17.07 -14.84 -3.77
C PRO A 186 -17.15 -13.54 -4.59
N GLU A 187 -16.50 -13.54 -5.75
CA GLU A 187 -16.52 -12.47 -6.76
C GLU A 187 -15.95 -11.10 -6.33
N CYS A 188 -14.92 -11.10 -5.49
CA CYS A 188 -14.20 -9.86 -5.14
C CYS A 188 -13.12 -9.50 -6.17
N THR A 189 -12.91 -8.20 -6.38
CA THR A 189 -11.68 -7.66 -6.96
C THR A 189 -10.64 -7.46 -5.85
N LEU A 190 -9.48 -8.10 -5.99
CA LEU A 190 -8.35 -7.96 -5.08
C LEU A 190 -7.49 -6.75 -5.49
N LEU A 191 -7.44 -5.73 -4.64
CA LEU A 191 -6.55 -4.59 -4.75
C LEU A 191 -5.27 -4.82 -3.93
N VAL A 192 -4.11 -4.79 -4.58
CA VAL A 192 -2.80 -4.94 -3.94
C VAL A 192 -2.05 -3.63 -4.03
N LEU A 193 -1.89 -2.91 -2.91
CA LEU A 193 -1.07 -1.70 -2.86
C LEU A 193 0.41 -2.09 -2.72
N ALA A 194 1.19 -1.95 -3.79
CA ALA A 194 2.61 -2.24 -3.84
C ALA A 194 3.42 -1.00 -3.44
N VAL A 195 3.65 -0.81 -2.14
CA VAL A 195 4.16 0.45 -1.60
C VAL A 195 5.63 0.66 -1.96
N GLY A 196 5.89 1.70 -2.76
CA GLY A 196 7.25 2.15 -3.09
C GLY A 196 7.93 1.34 -4.19
N TYR A 197 7.17 0.56 -4.96
CA TYR A 197 7.70 -0.28 -6.02
C TYR A 197 8.12 0.56 -7.23
N PHE A 198 7.35 1.59 -7.57
CA PHE A 198 7.54 2.48 -8.70
C PHE A 198 8.64 3.52 -8.46
N GLU A 199 9.13 3.68 -7.22
CA GLU A 199 10.20 4.61 -6.89
C GLU A 199 11.52 4.21 -7.60
N GLY A 200 11.80 4.86 -8.74
CA GLY A 200 12.98 4.61 -9.57
C GLY A 200 12.81 3.53 -10.64
N GLY A 201 11.57 3.09 -10.92
CA GLY A 201 11.23 2.14 -11.98
C GLY A 201 10.56 2.79 -13.20
N THR A 202 10.29 1.99 -14.23
CA THR A 202 9.39 2.38 -15.34
C THR A 202 8.06 1.63 -15.25
N ARG A 203 7.05 2.08 -15.98
CA ARG A 203 5.76 1.38 -16.08
C ARG A 203 5.90 -0.03 -16.62
N GLU A 204 6.67 -0.20 -17.69
CA GLU A 204 6.88 -1.50 -18.33
C GLU A 204 7.60 -2.46 -17.38
N TRP A 205 8.52 -1.94 -16.57
CA TRP A 205 9.17 -2.73 -15.53
C TRP A 205 8.17 -3.18 -14.45
N PHE A 206 7.33 -2.27 -13.95
CA PHE A 206 6.34 -2.59 -12.92
C PHE A 206 5.30 -3.60 -13.45
N GLU A 207 4.86 -3.44 -14.70
CA GLU A 207 4.00 -4.38 -15.42
C GLU A 207 4.59 -5.78 -15.51
N ARG A 208 5.85 -5.91 -15.94
CA ARG A 208 6.54 -7.21 -15.97
C ARG A 208 6.62 -7.83 -14.59
N LEU A 209 7.04 -7.07 -13.58
CA LEU A 209 7.20 -7.55 -12.21
C LEU A 209 5.86 -8.04 -11.64
N ALA A 210 4.80 -7.25 -11.79
CA ALA A 210 3.45 -7.56 -11.34
C ALA A 210 2.90 -8.85 -11.99
N CYS A 211 2.96 -8.95 -13.31
CA CYS A 211 2.51 -10.13 -14.06
C CYS A 211 3.28 -11.39 -13.66
N SER A 212 4.61 -11.29 -13.53
CA SER A 212 5.44 -12.41 -13.08
C SER A 212 5.10 -12.85 -11.65
N ALA A 213 4.85 -11.90 -10.74
CA ALA A 213 4.49 -12.19 -9.36
C ALA A 213 3.13 -12.89 -9.26
N VAL A 214 2.12 -12.43 -10.03
CA VAL A 214 0.79 -13.06 -10.07
C VAL A 214 0.86 -14.48 -10.62
N SER A 215 1.57 -14.68 -11.74
CA SER A 215 1.80 -16.01 -12.30
C SER A 215 2.47 -16.95 -11.29
N THR A 216 3.44 -16.44 -10.53
CA THR A 216 4.17 -17.22 -9.53
C THR A 216 3.30 -17.55 -8.31
N ALA A 217 2.54 -16.58 -7.81
CA ALA A 217 1.59 -16.80 -6.72
C ALA A 217 0.55 -17.87 -7.08
N ARG A 218 -0.01 -17.82 -8.31
CA ARG A 218 -0.95 -18.83 -8.85
C ARG A 218 -0.35 -20.23 -8.93
N LYS A 219 0.96 -20.36 -9.20
CA LYS A 219 1.67 -21.65 -9.19
C LYS A 219 1.91 -22.19 -7.78
N GLN A 220 2.11 -21.32 -6.79
CA GLN A 220 2.34 -21.72 -5.40
C GLN A 220 1.05 -22.08 -4.67
N VAL A 221 -0.02 -21.32 -4.92
CA VAL A 221 -1.36 -21.53 -4.36
C VAL A 221 -2.36 -21.22 -5.45
N SER A 222 -3.28 -22.15 -5.73
CA SER A 222 -4.35 -21.91 -6.70
C SER A 222 -5.11 -20.64 -6.34
N GLN A 223 -5.32 -19.77 -7.33
CA GLN A 223 -6.14 -18.57 -7.11
C GLN A 223 -7.54 -19.03 -6.66
N PRO A 224 -8.02 -18.53 -5.52
CA PRO A 224 -9.36 -18.83 -5.10
C PRO A 224 -10.37 -18.34 -6.12
N ASN A 225 -11.39 -19.15 -6.34
CA ASN A 225 -12.59 -18.84 -7.13
C ASN A 225 -13.39 -17.64 -6.60
N TRP A 226 -13.06 -17.13 -5.40
CA TRP A 226 -13.61 -15.88 -4.91
C TRP A 226 -12.95 -14.63 -5.51
N ILE A 227 -11.75 -14.74 -6.08
CA ILE A 227 -11.07 -13.62 -6.73
C ILE A 227 -11.48 -13.57 -8.20
N LYS A 228 -12.27 -12.56 -8.56
CA LYS A 228 -12.66 -12.27 -9.94
C LYS A 228 -11.53 -11.61 -10.72
N ARG A 229 -10.82 -10.68 -10.08
CA ARG A 229 -9.81 -9.81 -10.69
C ARG A 229 -8.74 -9.43 -9.68
N ILE A 230 -7.52 -9.18 -10.14
CA ILE A 230 -6.42 -8.66 -9.32
C ILE A 230 -5.92 -7.36 -9.93
N CYS A 231 -5.92 -6.29 -9.15
CA CYS A 231 -5.36 -4.99 -9.51
C CYS A 231 -4.16 -4.69 -8.62
N ILE A 232 -2.98 -4.53 -9.22
CA ILE A 232 -1.76 -4.13 -8.49
C ILE A 232 -1.54 -2.64 -8.67
N LEU A 233 -1.47 -1.92 -7.55
CA LEU A 233 -1.54 -0.47 -7.47
C LEU A 233 -0.23 0.11 -6.91
N ASP A 234 0.35 1.11 -7.55
CA ASP A 234 1.38 1.97 -6.94
C ASP A 234 1.42 3.36 -7.59
N GLN A 235 1.57 4.41 -6.78
CA GLN A 235 1.66 5.81 -7.23
C GLN A 235 0.66 6.24 -8.33
N GLY A 236 -0.57 5.73 -8.31
CA GLY A 236 -1.60 6.03 -9.32
C GLY A 236 -1.56 5.15 -10.58
N PHE A 237 -0.59 4.24 -10.69
CA PHE A 237 -0.61 3.15 -11.67
C PHE A 237 -1.43 1.99 -11.15
N CYS A 238 -2.13 1.33 -12.07
CA CYS A 238 -2.90 0.13 -11.81
C CYS A 238 -2.68 -0.85 -12.96
N ILE A 239 -2.32 -2.08 -12.60
CA ILE A 239 -2.14 -3.19 -13.54
C ILE A 239 -3.23 -4.20 -13.26
N ASP A 240 -4.00 -4.48 -14.29
CA ASP A 240 -5.00 -5.54 -14.28
C ASP A 240 -4.35 -6.86 -14.69
N SER A 241 -4.19 -7.76 -13.73
CA SER A 241 -3.68 -9.09 -13.99
C SER A 241 -4.86 -10.07 -13.99
N GLY A 242 -5.50 -10.18 -15.15
CA GLY A 242 -6.51 -11.20 -15.47
C GLY A 242 -6.00 -12.62 -15.25
#